data_AF-A0A529N739-F1
#
_entry.id   AF-A0A529N739-F1
#
_cell.length_a   1.000
_cell.length_b   1.000
_cell.length_c   1.000
_cell.angle_alpha   90.00
_cell.angle_beta   90.00
_cell.angle_gamma   90.00
#
_symmetry.space_group_name_H-M   'P 1'
#
loop_
_entity.id
_entity.type
_entity.pdbx_description
1 polymer ?
#
loop_
_entity_poly.entity_id
_entity_poly.type
_entity_poly.pdbx_seq_one_letter_code
_entity_poly.pdbx_strand_id
1 'polypeptide(L)' 'RNAPEPFEKILDRWLVLSEASNSINRCMGLPDLYPFVISGVTAHKLAFVHNLLTELPKETGIIREPARAF' A
#
# COMPACT_ATOMS: atom_id res chain seq x y z
N ARG A 1 2.26 22.31 9.14
CA ARG A 1 1.65 20.99 8.88
C ARG A 1 1.77 20.75 7.37
N ASN A 2 2.64 19.84 6.91
CA ASN A 2 2.66 19.50 5.48
C ASN A 2 1.33 18.83 5.16
N ALA A 3 0.64 19.29 4.12
CA ALA A 3 -0.59 18.65 3.66
C ALA A 3 -0.26 17.19 3.28
N PRO A 4 -1.11 16.22 3.67
CA PRO A 4 -0.93 14.83 3.22
C PRO A 4 -0.97 14.76 1.69
N GLU A 5 -0.08 13.97 1.08
CA GLU A 5 -0.08 13.70 -0.36
C GLU A 5 -1.41 13.03 -0.75
N PRO A 6 -2.02 13.38 -1.90
CA PRO A 6 -3.19 12.67 -2.43
C PRO A 6 -2.90 11.18 -2.61
N PHE A 7 -3.85 10.33 -2.22
CA PHE A 7 -3.67 8.87 -2.23
C PHE A 7 -3.42 8.33 -3.64
N GLU A 8 -3.95 8.97 -4.67
CA GLU A 8 -3.80 8.59 -6.08
C GLU A 8 -2.32 8.51 -6.48
N LYS A 9 -1.51 9.47 -6.04
CA LYS A 9 -0.07 9.45 -6.32
C LYS A 9 0.66 8.30 -5.64
N ILE A 10 0.19 7.90 -4.45
CA ILE A 10 0.73 6.75 -3.72
C ILE A 10 0.35 5.46 -4.47
N LEU A 11 -0.92 5.36 -4.89
CA LEU A 11 -1.44 4.23 -5.64
C LEU A 11 -0.71 4.04 -6.97
N ASP A 12 -0.47 5.13 -7.73
CA ASP A 12 0.25 5.05 -9.02
C ASP A 12 1.66 4.48 -8.85
N ARG A 13 2.40 4.93 -7.84
CA ARG A 13 3.73 4.39 -7.52
C ARG A 13 3.67 2.93 -7.10
N TRP A 14 2.65 2.57 -6.31
CA TRP A 14 2.44 1.19 -5.88
C TRP A 14 2.16 0.26 -7.07
N LEU A 15 1.35 0.69 -8.04
CA LEU A 15 1.05 -0.11 -9.23
C LEU A 15 2.33 -0.44 -10.02
N VAL A 16 3.18 0.57 -10.27
CA VAL A 16 4.49 0.36 -10.92
C VAL A 16 5.36 -0.62 -10.13
N LEU A 17 5.44 -0.45 -8.81
CA LEU A 17 6.23 -1.34 -7.96
C LEU A 17 5.70 -2.78 -7.98
N SER A 18 4.38 -2.96 -7.92
CA SER A 18 3.75 -4.28 -7.93
C SER A 18 3.96 -5.00 -9.27
N GLU A 19 3.87 -4.27 -10.38
CA GLU A 19 4.13 -4.79 -11.72
C GLU A 19 5.60 -5.20 -11.89
N ALA A 20 6.53 -4.33 -11.47
CA ALA A 20 7.97 -4.63 -11.50
C ALA A 20 8.28 -5.89 -10.66
N SER A 21 7.66 -6.00 -9.48
CA SER A 21 7.81 -7.17 -8.61
C SER A 21 7.28 -8.46 -9.25
N ASN A 22 6.11 -8.39 -9.88
CA ASN A 22 5.54 -9.52 -10.61
C ASN A 22 6.41 -9.93 -11.81
N SER A 23 6.92 -8.94 -12.57
CA SER A 23 7.83 -9.18 -13.69
C SER A 23 9.09 -9.92 -13.26
N ILE A 24 9.72 -9.48 -12.16
CA ILE A 24 10.90 -10.15 -11.57
C ILE A 24 10.57 -11.61 -11.22
N ASN A 25 9.44 -11.88 -10.57
CA ASN A 25 9.02 -13.24 -10.24
C ASN A 25 8.84 -14.11 -11.48
N ARG A 26 8.13 -13.61 -12.51
CA ARG A 26 7.94 -14.35 -13.77
C ARG A 26 9.27 -14.64 -14.48
N CYS A 27 10.22 -13.71 -14.45
CA CYS A 27 11.57 -13.92 -14.99
C CYS A 27 12.34 -15.03 -14.26
N MET A 28 12.04 -15.27 -12.98
CA MET A 28 12.60 -16.38 -12.20
C MET A 28 11.79 -17.68 -12.31
N GLY A 29 10.71 -17.71 -13.09
CA GLY A 29 9.78 -18.85 -13.15
C GLY A 29 8.92 -19.01 -11.88
N LEU A 30 8.86 -17.99 -11.03
CA LEU A 30 8.02 -17.95 -9.84
C LEU A 30 6.64 -17.35 -10.16
N PRO A 31 5.60 -17.71 -9.40
CA PRO A 31 4.29 -17.08 -9.53
C PRO A 31 4.32 -15.58 -9.16
N ASP A 32 3.37 -14.81 -9.69
CA ASP A 32 3.21 -13.38 -9.38
C ASP A 32 3.12 -13.15 -7.86
N LEU A 33 3.89 -12.18 -7.35
CA LEU A 33 3.91 -11.82 -5.93
C LEU A 33 2.61 -11.09 -5.51
N TYR A 34 2.06 -10.31 -6.42
CA TYR A 34 0.83 -9.55 -6.27
C TYR A 34 -0.15 -9.92 -7.40
N PRO A 35 -0.79 -11.11 -7.35
CA PRO A 35 -1.68 -11.61 -8.40
C PRO A 35 -3.10 -11.04 -8.27
N PHE A 36 -3.23 -9.73 -8.04
CA PHE A 36 -4.52 -9.08 -7.87
C PHE A 36 -4.58 -7.75 -8.63
N VAL A 37 -5.81 -7.34 -8.94
CA VAL A 37 -6.09 -6.06 -9.60
C VAL A 37 -6.81 -5.15 -8.61
N ILE A 38 -6.36 -3.90 -8.51
CA ILE A 38 -7.05 -2.88 -7.73
C ILE A 38 -8.13 -2.26 -8.61
N SER A 39 -9.39 -2.62 -8.36
CA SER A 39 -10.54 -2.00 -9.03
C SER A 39 -10.69 -0.53 -8.60
N GLY A 40 -11.38 0.28 -9.42
CA GLY A 40 -11.70 1.66 -9.04
C GLY A 40 -12.46 1.77 -7.70
N VAL A 41 -13.37 0.83 -7.42
CA VAL A 41 -14.09 0.78 -6.14
C VAL A 41 -13.14 0.51 -4.97
N THR A 42 -12.19 -0.42 -5.14
CA THR A 42 -11.17 -0.70 -4.12
C THR A 42 -10.24 0.50 -3.93
N ALA A 43 -9.84 1.17 -5.01
CA ALA A 43 -9.04 2.39 -4.95
C ALA A 43 -9.73 3.49 -4.13
N HIS A 44 -11.02 3.72 -4.35
CA HIS A 44 -11.80 4.69 -3.56
C HIS A 44 -11.86 4.33 -2.07
N LYS A 45 -12.01 3.04 -1.73
CA LYS A 45 -11.99 2.60 -0.32
C LYS A 45 -10.63 2.87 0.33
N LEU A 46 -9.54 2.61 -0.39
CA LEU A 46 -8.19 2.86 0.12
C LEU A 46 -7.92 4.37 0.27
N ALA A 47 -8.38 5.19 -0.67
CA ALA A 47 -8.32 6.65 -0.57
C ALA A 47 -9.10 7.18 0.65
N PHE A 48 -10.29 6.63 0.90
CA PHE A 48 -11.07 6.95 2.10
C PHE A 48 -10.30 6.62 3.39
N VAL A 49 -9.71 5.43 3.49
CA VAL A 49 -8.90 5.03 4.67
C VAL A 49 -7.69 5.96 4.85
N HIS A 50 -6.99 6.31 3.77
CA HIS A 50 -5.87 7.25 3.81
C HIS A 50 -6.30 8.62 4.36
N ASN A 51 -7.39 9.18 3.83
CA ASN A 51 -7.93 10.45 4.30
C ASN A 51 -8.28 10.38 5.79
N LEU A 52 -9.02 9.34 6.20
CA LEU A 52 -9.38 9.13 7.60
C LEU A 52 -8.15 9.12 8.53
N LEU A 53 -7.10 8.37 8.18
CA LEU A 53 -5.88 8.27 8.99
C LEU A 53 -5.05 9.57 8.99
N THR A 54 -5.08 10.34 7.90
CA THR A 54 -4.34 11.60 7.81
C THR A 54 -5.05 12.77 8.50
N GLU A 55 -6.37 12.69 8.65
CA GLU A 55 -7.19 13.63 9.40
C GLU A 55 -7.13 13.39 10.92
N LEU A 56 -6.99 12.13 11.34
CA LEU A 56 -6.89 11.79 12.75
C LEU A 56 -5.63 12.41 13.41
N PRO A 57 -5.73 12.87 14.67
CA PRO A 57 -4.57 13.20 15.46
C PRO A 57 -3.64 11.98 15.51
N LYS A 58 -2.37 12.16 15.18
CA LYS A 58 -1.37 11.09 15.30
C LYS A 58 -1.17 10.81 16.79
N GLU A 59 -1.90 9.85 17.35
CA GLU A 59 -1.54 9.25 18.63
C GLU A 59 -0.25 8.46 18.40
N THR A 60 0.84 8.89 19.02
CA THR A 60 2.16 8.25 18.95
C THR A 60 2.21 6.95 19.76
N GLY A 61 1.23 6.07 19.58
CA GLY A 61 1.19 4.73 20.14
C GLY A 61 1.70 3.73 19.12
N ILE A 62 3.00 3.43 19.14
CA ILE A 62 3.58 2.40 18.29
C ILE A 62 3.03 1.04 18.75
N ILE A 63 1.99 0.52 18.08
CA ILE A 63 1.53 -0.87 18.23
C ILE A 63 2.49 -1.77 17.43
N ARG A 64 3.76 -1.81 17.84
CA ARG A 64 4.67 -2.86 17.41
C ARG A 64 4.74 -3.85 18.56
N GLU A 65 3.86 -4.84 18.54
CA GLU A 65 4.22 -6.08 19.20
C GLU A 65 5.42 -6.64 18.42
N PRO A 66 6.61 -6.78 19.06
CA PRO A 66 7.76 -7.30 18.36
C PRO A 66 7.40 -8.69 17.86
N ALA A 67 7.48 -8.90 16.55
CA ALA A 67 7.30 -10.22 15.96
C ALA A 67 8.24 -11.18 16.69
N ARG A 68 7.68 -12.09 17.48
CA ARG A 68 8.44 -13.07 18.24
C ARG A 68 9.10 -13.98 17.21
N ALA A 69 10.41 -13.91 17.09
CA ALA A 69 11.18 -14.86 16.30
C ALA A 69 10.92 -16.26 16.87
N PHE A 70 10.49 -17.18 16.00
CA PHE A 70 10.48 -18.62 16.28
C PHE A 70 11.91 -19.15 16.31
#